data_AF-A0A957ASK1-F1
#
_entry.id   AF-A0A957ASK1-F1
#
_cell.length_a   1.000
_cell.length_b   1.000
_cell.length_c   1.000
_cell.angle_alpha   90.00
_cell.angle_beta   90.00
_cell.angle_gamma   90.00
#
_symmetry.space_group_name_H-M   'P 1'
#
loop_
_entity.id
_entity.type
_entity.pdbx_description
1 polymer ?
#
loop_
_entity_poly.entity_id
_entity_poly.type
_entity_poly.pdbx_seq_one_letter_code
_entity_poly.pdbx_strand_id
1 'polypeptide(L)'
;RPETSQVMVLVHRGRKTGLPRRTPVNFAVVDGDIYCTAAFGSHADWYRNIQADPRVEIWLPNAWYAGVAEEVPGDDPQRNSLMRHVLIASGFAAPLFAGVNPKTIGDARLAELSADYRLIRIRRTEPRTGPGGPNDLAWVWPVSSMVLLGLLLIKGRVRR
;
A
#
# COMPACT_ATOMS: atom_id res chain seq x y z
N ARG A 1 -13.29 -2.73 -13.03
CA ARG A 1 -13.38 -2.47 -11.56
C ARG A 1 -11.98 -2.66 -10.99
N PRO A 2 -11.50 -1.72 -10.17
CA PRO A 2 -11.70 -1.83 -8.74
C PRO A 2 -12.81 -0.88 -8.32
N GLU A 3 -13.79 -1.38 -7.57
CA GLU A 3 -14.76 -0.50 -6.88
C GLU A 3 -14.27 -0.15 -5.46
N THR A 4 -13.18 -0.77 -5.02
CA THR A 4 -12.58 -0.59 -3.71
C THR A 4 -11.14 -0.10 -3.85
N SER A 5 -10.78 0.89 -3.04
CA SER A 5 -9.40 1.38 -2.94
C SER A 5 -8.47 0.24 -2.53
N GLN A 6 -7.38 0.04 -3.27
CA GLN A 6 -6.38 -0.96 -2.95
C GLN A 6 -5.25 -0.32 -2.13
N VAL A 7 -5.14 -0.73 -0.86
CA VAL A 7 -4.10 -0.26 0.06
C VAL A 7 -3.16 -1.41 0.40
N MET A 8 -1.87 -1.14 0.38
CA MET A 8 -0.83 -2.02 0.91
C MET A 8 -0.07 -1.31 2.03
N VAL A 9 0.57 -2.06 2.92
CA VAL A 9 1.55 -1.49 3.84
C VAL A 9 2.95 -1.68 3.25
N LEU A 10 3.62 -0.57 2.99
CA LEU A 10 5.01 -0.54 2.58
C LEU A 10 5.90 -0.44 3.82
N VAL A 11 6.73 -1.45 4.05
CA VAL A 11 7.74 -1.45 5.11
C VAL A 11 9.08 -0.99 4.53
N HIS A 12 9.66 0.05 5.12
CA HIS A 12 10.95 0.63 4.72
C HIS A 12 11.80 0.94 5.95
N ARG A 13 13.08 1.26 5.77
CA ARG A 13 13.97 1.64 6.88
C ARG A 13 14.17 3.14 6.93
N GLY A 14 14.02 3.73 8.12
CA GLY A 14 14.28 5.15 8.31
C GLY A 14 15.75 5.48 8.03
N ARG A 15 16.04 6.27 6.99
CA ARG A 15 17.42 6.56 6.55
C ARG A 15 18.34 7.14 7.63
N LYS A 16 17.76 7.83 8.62
CA LYS A 16 18.51 8.40 9.77
C LYS A 16 18.60 7.46 10.96
N THR A 17 17.61 6.58 11.15
CA THR A 17 17.44 5.80 12.38
C THR A 17 17.71 4.31 12.20
N GLY A 18 17.73 3.78 10.96
CA GLY A 18 17.78 2.35 10.64
C GLY A 18 16.52 1.55 11.01
N LEU A 19 15.66 2.09 11.87
CA LEU A 19 14.43 1.46 12.34
C LEU A 19 13.43 1.20 11.21
N PRO A 20 12.71 0.05 11.24
CA PRO A 20 11.63 -0.23 10.31
C PRO A 20 10.46 0.75 10.53
N ARG A 21 9.86 1.18 9.42
CA ARG A 21 8.72 2.09 9.33
C ARG A 21 7.68 1.47 8.42
N ARG A 22 6.41 1.67 8.74
CA ARG A 22 5.27 1.14 7.99
C ARG A 22 4.46 2.30 7.45
N THR A 23 4.21 2.32 6.15
CA THR A 23 3.44 3.38 5.49
C THR A 23 2.35 2.76 4.64
N PRO A 24 1.06 2.99 4.97
CA PRO A 24 -0.03 2.57 4.10
C PRO A 24 -0.02 3.44 2.84
N VAL A 25 -0.05 2.81 1.67
CA VAL A 25 -0.09 3.49 0.38
C VAL A 25 -1.10 2.81 -0.54
N ASN A 26 -1.76 3.61 -1.39
CA ASN A 26 -2.54 3.05 -2.47
C ASN A 26 -1.61 2.47 -3.53
N PHE A 27 -2.01 1.38 -4.16
CA PHE A 27 -1.21 0.73 -5.20
C PHE A 27 -2.06 0.21 -6.35
N ALA A 28 -1.41 -0.03 -7.48
CA ALA A 28 -1.93 -0.81 -8.59
C ALA A 28 -0.93 -1.91 -8.94
N VAL A 29 -1.41 -3.02 -9.52
CA VAL A 29 -0.56 -4.05 -10.12
C VAL A 29 -0.69 -3.94 -11.63
N VAL A 30 0.44 -3.77 -12.31
CA VAL A 30 0.50 -3.70 -13.78
C VAL A 30 1.62 -4.65 -14.21
N ASP A 31 1.32 -5.60 -15.10
CA ASP A 31 2.27 -6.58 -15.64
C ASP A 31 3.10 -7.34 -14.59
N GLY A 32 2.53 -7.56 -13.40
CA GLY A 32 3.17 -8.26 -12.30
C GLY A 32 4.00 -7.39 -11.37
N ASP A 33 4.27 -6.14 -11.73
CA ASP A 33 4.92 -5.17 -10.85
C ASP A 33 3.90 -4.36 -10.06
N ILE A 34 4.32 -3.90 -8.88
CA ILE A 34 3.49 -3.10 -7.98
C ILE A 34 3.88 -1.64 -8.14
N TYR A 35 2.89 -0.78 -8.36
CA TYR A 35 3.07 0.65 -8.52
C TYR A 35 2.35 1.41 -7.42
N CYS A 36 3.03 2.38 -6.80
CA CYS A 36 2.44 3.30 -5.84
C CYS A 36 2.97 4.71 -6.07
N THR A 37 2.35 5.71 -5.43
CA THR A 37 2.72 7.12 -5.63
C THR A 37 2.94 7.85 -4.32
N ALA A 38 3.98 8.69 -4.27
CA ALA A 38 4.16 9.69 -3.23
C ALA A 38 3.49 11.00 -3.67
N ALA A 39 2.25 11.23 -3.22
CA ALA A 39 1.49 12.44 -3.56
C ALA A 39 2.13 13.73 -3.00
N PHE A 40 2.82 13.66 -1.87
CA PHE A 40 3.63 14.77 -1.32
C PHE A 40 5.00 14.90 -1.99
N GLY A 41 5.22 14.17 -3.08
CA GLY A 41 6.45 14.21 -3.87
C GLY A 41 7.71 13.86 -3.10
N SER A 42 8.79 14.56 -3.41
CA SER A 42 10.14 14.34 -2.85
C SER A 42 10.26 14.63 -1.35
N HIS A 43 9.27 15.32 -0.76
CA HIS A 43 9.27 15.65 0.66
C HIS A 43 8.82 14.48 1.54
N ALA A 44 8.10 13.51 0.99
CA ALA A 44 7.63 12.36 1.73
C ALA A 44 8.80 11.60 2.37
N ASP A 45 8.77 11.40 3.68
CA ASP A 45 9.88 10.74 4.37
C ASP A 45 10.07 9.29 3.94
N TRP A 46 8.98 8.57 3.69
CA TRP A 46 9.04 7.20 3.19
C TRP A 46 9.71 7.12 1.81
N TYR A 47 9.43 8.10 0.93
CA TYR A 47 10.07 8.20 -0.37
C TYR A 47 11.58 8.41 -0.21
N ARG A 48 11.98 9.39 0.60
CA ARG A 48 13.41 9.63 0.89
C ARG A 48 14.11 8.44 1.55
N ASN A 49 13.36 7.61 2.29
CA ASN A 49 13.89 6.40 2.89
C ASN A 49 14.14 5.31 1.83
N ILE A 50 13.20 5.06 0.92
CA ILE A 50 13.39 4.04 -0.13
C ILE A 50 14.47 4.44 -1.15
N GLN A 51 14.66 5.74 -1.37
CA GLN A 51 15.77 6.24 -2.19
C GLN A 51 17.15 5.94 -1.57
N ALA A 52 17.22 5.89 -0.23
CA ALA A 52 18.45 5.58 0.49
C ALA A 52 18.68 4.07 0.65
N ASP A 53 17.62 3.29 0.85
CA ASP A 53 17.65 1.82 0.85
C ASP A 53 16.42 1.28 0.10
N PRO A 54 16.59 0.77 -1.13
CA PRO A 54 15.46 0.34 -1.96
C PRO A 54 14.84 -0.98 -1.52
N ARG A 55 15.44 -1.68 -0.54
CA ARG A 55 14.90 -2.96 -0.03
C ARG A 55 13.70 -2.69 0.86
N VAL A 56 12.56 -3.25 0.49
CA VAL A 56 11.28 -3.03 1.15
C VAL A 56 10.58 -4.35 1.44
N GLU A 57 9.60 -4.31 2.35
CA GLU A 57 8.59 -5.35 2.44
C GLU A 57 7.22 -4.81 2.06
N ILE A 58 6.41 -5.68 1.48
CA ILE A 58 5.13 -5.35 0.87
C ILE A 58 4.09 -6.23 1.52
N TRP A 59 3.20 -5.63 2.29
CA TRP A 59 2.08 -6.34 2.90
C TRP A 59 0.82 -6.00 2.10
N LEU A 60 0.45 -6.94 1.23
CA LEU A 60 -0.80 -6.93 0.48
C LEU A 60 -1.92 -7.52 1.35
N PRO A 61 -3.20 -7.24 1.04
CA PRO A 61 -4.34 -7.78 1.80
C PRO A 61 -4.31 -9.30 1.98
N ASN A 62 -3.76 -10.03 1.02
CA ASN A 62 -3.74 -11.49 0.98
C ASN A 62 -2.33 -12.08 0.79
N ALA A 63 -1.26 -11.27 0.86
CA ALA A 63 0.09 -11.76 0.65
C ALA A 63 1.17 -10.85 1.26
N TRP A 64 2.34 -11.42 1.52
CA TRP A 64 3.49 -10.70 2.05
C TRP A 64 4.72 -11.05 1.23
N TYR A 65 5.46 -10.03 0.78
CA TYR A 65 6.65 -10.18 -0.04
C TYR A 65 7.77 -9.26 0.46
N ALA A 66 9.01 -9.66 0.20
CA ALA A 66 10.11 -8.71 0.07
C ALA A 66 10.12 -8.15 -1.36
N GLY A 67 10.75 -6.99 -1.54
CA GLY A 67 10.91 -6.42 -2.86
C GLY A 67 11.95 -5.31 -2.93
N VAL A 68 12.11 -4.78 -4.15
CA VAL A 68 13.01 -3.67 -4.45
C VAL A 68 12.18 -2.54 -5.05
N ALA A 69 12.24 -1.37 -4.42
CA ALA A 69 11.55 -0.16 -4.83
C ALA A 69 12.48 0.75 -5.63
N GLU A 70 11.99 1.30 -6.74
CA GLU A 70 12.70 2.26 -7.58
C GLU A 70 11.73 3.32 -8.12
N GLU A 71 12.21 4.56 -8.27
CA GLU A 71 11.41 5.60 -8.92
C GLU A 71 11.34 5.32 -10.43
N VAL A 72 10.14 5.43 -10.99
CA VAL A 72 9.95 5.44 -12.44
C VAL A 72 10.44 6.78 -12.98
N PRO A 73 11.39 6.82 -13.93
CA PRO A 73 11.90 8.06 -14.49
C PRO A 73 10.80 9.00 -15.00
N GLY A 74 11.03 10.30 -14.86
CA GLY A 74 10.06 11.33 -15.26
C GLY A 74 9.73 11.34 -16.75
N ASP A 75 10.70 10.93 -17.57
CA ASP A 75 10.67 10.85 -19.03
C ASP A 75 10.23 9.48 -19.57
N ASP A 76 9.92 8.53 -18.68
CA ASP A 76 9.41 7.21 -19.08
C ASP A 76 8.06 7.37 -19.83
N PRO A 77 7.94 6.87 -21.08
CA PRO A 77 6.73 7.05 -21.88
C PRO A 77 5.49 6.40 -21.27
N GLN A 78 5.67 5.40 -20.40
CA GLN A 78 4.58 4.71 -19.71
C GLN A 78 4.19 5.39 -18.39
N ARG A 79 5.00 6.33 -17.87
CA ARG A 79 4.78 6.98 -16.56
C ARG A 79 3.35 7.48 -16.39
N ASN A 80 2.81 8.17 -17.39
CA ASN A 80 1.48 8.77 -17.31
C ASN A 80 0.37 7.70 -17.25
N SER A 81 0.50 6.64 -18.05
CA SER A 81 -0.42 5.50 -18.03
C SER A 81 -0.36 4.75 -16.70
N LEU A 82 0.85 4.50 -16.17
CA LEU A 82 1.05 3.85 -14.88
C LEU A 82 0.51 4.69 -13.72
N MET A 83 0.76 6.00 -13.74
CA MET A 83 0.17 6.94 -12.77
C MET A 83 -1.35 6.89 -12.80
N ARG A 84 -1.96 6.87 -14.00
CA ARG A 84 -3.42 6.71 -14.15
C ARG A 84 -3.91 5.42 -13.48
N HIS A 85 -3.24 4.29 -13.65
CA HIS A 85 -3.61 3.03 -13.00
C HIS A 85 -3.61 3.16 -11.48
N VAL A 86 -2.57 3.77 -10.89
CA VAL A 86 -2.48 4.00 -9.44
C VAL A 86 -3.59 4.93 -8.95
N LEU A 87 -3.88 6.02 -9.66
CA LEU A 87 -4.95 6.95 -9.28
C LEU A 87 -6.35 6.32 -9.38
N ILE A 88 -6.59 5.50 -10.40
CA ILE A 88 -7.84 4.73 -10.52
C ILE A 88 -7.95 3.73 -9.36
N ALA A 89 -6.87 3.01 -9.03
CA ALA A 89 -6.84 2.03 -7.95
C ALA A 89 -6.94 2.67 -6.55
N SER A 90 -6.60 3.95 -6.43
CA SER A 90 -6.78 4.74 -5.21
C SER A 90 -8.24 5.05 -4.89
N GLY A 91 -9.17 4.79 -5.83
CA GLY A 91 -10.61 4.91 -5.62
C GLY A 91 -11.04 6.36 -5.29
N PHE A 92 -11.75 6.53 -4.18
CA PHE A 92 -12.37 7.79 -3.75
C PHE A 92 -11.38 8.95 -3.53
N ALA A 93 -10.09 8.66 -3.34
CA ALA A 93 -9.09 9.69 -3.10
C ALA A 93 -8.84 10.59 -4.32
N ALA A 94 -8.84 10.06 -5.54
CA ALA A 94 -8.50 10.86 -6.72
C ALA A 94 -9.55 11.95 -7.04
N PRO A 95 -10.87 11.67 -7.05
CA PRO A 95 -11.88 12.69 -7.27
C PRO A 95 -11.93 13.76 -6.17
N LEU A 96 -11.71 13.38 -4.90
CA LEU A 96 -11.82 14.34 -3.78
C LEU A 96 -10.60 15.24 -3.61
N PHE A 97 -9.38 14.70 -3.77
CA PHE A 97 -8.17 15.46 -3.48
C PHE A 97 -7.62 16.19 -4.71
N ALA A 98 -7.94 15.73 -5.93
CA ALA A 98 -7.50 16.38 -7.16
C ALA A 98 -8.63 17.10 -7.93
N GLY A 99 -9.90 16.92 -7.54
CA GLY A 99 -11.05 17.51 -8.23
C GLY A 99 -11.27 16.98 -9.65
N VAL A 100 -10.64 15.86 -10.00
CA VAL A 100 -10.63 15.28 -11.34
C VAL A 100 -10.86 13.77 -11.31
N ASN A 101 -11.57 13.25 -12.31
CA ASN A 101 -11.79 11.82 -12.48
C ASN A 101 -10.67 11.21 -13.34
N PRO A 102 -9.77 10.38 -12.77
CA PRO A 102 -8.62 9.84 -13.50
C PRO A 102 -9.03 8.93 -14.68
N LYS A 103 -10.28 8.45 -14.73
CA LYS A 103 -10.81 7.65 -15.84
C LYS A 103 -11.14 8.48 -17.08
N THR A 104 -11.38 9.78 -16.91
CA THR A 104 -11.89 10.65 -18.00
C THR A 104 -10.99 11.84 -18.31
N ILE A 105 -10.05 12.19 -17.44
CA ILE A 105 -9.11 13.28 -17.72
C ILE A 105 -8.12 12.90 -18.84
N GLY A 106 -7.84 13.87 -19.71
CA GLY A 106 -6.84 13.73 -20.76
C GLY A 106 -5.42 13.61 -20.23
N ASP A 107 -4.55 12.97 -21.02
CA ASP A 107 -3.17 12.65 -20.68
C ASP A 107 -2.34 13.89 -20.28
N ALA A 108 -2.44 14.99 -21.02
CA ALA A 108 -1.70 16.21 -20.75
C ALA A 108 -2.06 16.81 -19.38
N ARG A 109 -3.36 16.84 -19.03
CA ARG A 109 -3.82 17.36 -17.74
C ARG A 109 -3.42 16.45 -16.59
N LEU A 110 -3.47 15.13 -16.79
CA LEU A 110 -2.98 14.18 -15.80
C LEU A 110 -1.47 14.37 -15.54
N ALA A 111 -0.68 14.56 -16.59
CA ALA A 111 0.76 14.79 -16.46
C ALA A 111 1.06 16.07 -15.67
N GLU A 112 0.34 17.16 -15.93
CA GLU A 112 0.44 18.41 -15.19
C GLU A 112 0.09 18.23 -13.71
N LEU A 113 -1.05 17.61 -13.40
CA LEU A 113 -1.51 17.39 -12.03
C LEU A 113 -0.61 16.46 -11.21
N SER A 114 0.07 15.54 -11.88
CA SER A 114 0.94 14.54 -11.27
C SER A 114 2.44 14.84 -11.47
N ALA A 115 2.79 16.07 -11.88
CA ALA A 115 4.17 16.46 -12.14
C ALA A 115 5.05 16.31 -10.90
N ASP A 116 4.54 16.69 -9.73
CA ASP A 116 5.26 16.60 -8.46
C ASP A 116 5.20 15.22 -7.80
N TYR A 117 4.37 14.32 -8.33
CA TYR A 117 4.16 13.00 -7.75
C TYR A 117 5.33 12.09 -8.12
N ARG A 118 5.80 11.30 -7.15
CA ARG A 118 6.86 10.31 -7.37
C ARG A 118 6.22 8.95 -7.58
N LEU A 119 6.28 8.44 -8.80
CA LEU A 119 5.79 7.11 -9.14
C LEU A 119 6.86 6.09 -8.81
N ILE A 120 6.51 5.10 -8.01
CA ILE A 120 7.44 4.07 -7.54
C ILE A 120 7.01 2.74 -8.13
N ARG A 121 7.95 2.04 -8.76
CA ARG A 121 7.83 0.64 -9.15
C ARG A 121 8.45 -0.23 -8.06
N ILE A 122 7.76 -1.30 -7.70
CA ILE A 122 8.23 -2.28 -6.74
C ILE A 122 8.18 -3.66 -7.39
N ARG A 123 9.36 -4.25 -7.54
CA ARG A 123 9.53 -5.63 -8.01
C ARG A 123 9.53 -6.56 -6.81
N ARG A 124 8.63 -7.55 -6.81
CA ARG A 124 8.57 -8.59 -5.78
C ARG A 124 9.75 -9.53 -5.96
N THR A 125 10.46 -9.84 -4.87
CA THR A 125 11.63 -10.74 -4.93
C THR A 125 11.32 -12.11 -4.34
N GLU A 126 10.83 -12.17 -3.12
CA GLU A 126 10.51 -13.42 -2.42
C GLU A 126 9.24 -13.30 -1.58
N PRO A 127 8.41 -14.36 -1.51
CA PRO A 127 7.32 -14.42 -0.53
C PRO A 127 7.87 -14.48 0.89
N ARG A 128 7.16 -13.86 1.83
CA ARG A 128 7.55 -13.78 3.25
C ARG A 128 6.42 -14.33 4.11
N THR A 129 6.79 -15.03 5.17
CA THR A 129 5.88 -15.59 6.18
C THR A 129 6.57 -15.61 7.53
N GLY A 130 5.81 -15.71 8.62
CA GLY A 130 6.34 -15.87 9.98
C GLY A 130 6.06 -14.67 10.91
N PRO A 131 6.70 -14.66 12.10
CA PRO A 131 6.51 -13.62 13.10
C PRO A 131 6.92 -12.22 12.59
N GLY A 132 6.28 -11.18 13.13
CA GLY A 132 6.52 -9.77 12.76
C GLY A 132 5.86 -9.31 11.45
N GLY A 133 5.15 -10.22 10.78
CA GLY A 133 4.39 -9.96 9.55
C GLY A 133 3.00 -9.33 9.78
N PRO A 134 2.18 -9.21 8.73
CA PRO A 134 0.85 -8.59 8.82
C PRO A 134 -0.12 -9.30 9.78
N ASN A 135 0.12 -10.58 10.10
CA ASN A 135 -0.74 -11.41 10.94
C ASN A 135 -0.18 -11.66 12.35
N ASP A 136 0.74 -10.83 12.84
CA ASP A 136 1.41 -11.05 14.13
C ASP A 136 0.45 -11.14 15.33
N LEU A 137 -0.76 -10.59 15.21
CA LEU A 137 -1.82 -10.61 16.22
C LEU A 137 -2.92 -11.67 15.97
N ALA A 138 -2.74 -12.59 15.02
CA ALA A 138 -3.77 -13.57 14.68
C ALA A 138 -4.17 -14.48 15.85
N TRP A 139 -3.27 -14.67 16.82
CA TRP A 139 -3.51 -15.43 18.05
C TRP A 139 -4.61 -14.84 18.95
N VAL A 140 -4.93 -13.54 18.81
CA VAL A 140 -5.98 -12.88 19.61
C VAL A 140 -7.35 -13.50 19.31
N TRP A 141 -7.63 -13.84 18.05
CA TRP A 141 -8.93 -14.38 17.64
C TRP A 141 -9.35 -15.66 18.36
N PRO A 142 -8.55 -16.76 18.37
CA PRO A 142 -8.94 -17.95 19.11
C PRO A 142 -9.12 -17.70 20.61
N VAL A 143 -8.28 -16.84 21.23
CA VAL A 143 -8.42 -16.48 22.64
C VAL A 143 -9.73 -15.73 22.89
N SER A 144 -10.03 -14.71 22.09
CA SER A 144 -11.29 -13.95 22.19
C SER A 144 -12.51 -14.85 21.96
N SER A 145 -12.46 -15.74 20.97
CA SER A 145 -13.54 -16.70 20.70
C SER A 145 -13.77 -17.66 21.86
N MET A 146 -12.71 -18.16 22.50
CA MET A 146 -12.81 -19.02 23.68
C MET A 146 -13.45 -18.28 24.87
N VAL A 147 -13.05 -17.04 25.11
CA VAL A 147 -13.65 -16.20 26.17
C VAL A 147 -15.14 -15.96 25.91
N LEU A 148 -15.51 -15.57 24.69
CA LEU A 148 -16.90 -15.33 24.32
C LEU A 148 -17.76 -16.61 24.42
N LEU A 149 -17.23 -17.75 23.98
CA LEU A 149 -17.91 -19.04 24.09
C LEU A 149 -18.15 -19.41 25.57
N GLY A 150 -17.15 -19.23 26.43
CA GLY A 150 -17.29 -19.45 27.87
C GLY A 150 -18.40 -18.61 28.49
N LEU A 151 -18.46 -17.32 28.17
CA LEU A 151 -19.52 -16.41 28.65
C LEU A 151 -20.92 -16.83 28.19
N LEU A 152 -21.06 -17.30 26.95
CA LEU A 152 -22.34 -17.81 26.42
C LEU A 152 -22.79 -19.08 27.15
N LEU A 153 -21.89 -20.01 27.44
CA LEU A 153 -22.19 -21.23 28.19
C LEU A 153 -22.62 -20.93 29.63
N ILE A 154 -22.00 -19.94 30.27
CA ILE A 154 -22.38 -19.46 31.61
C ILE A 154 -23.78 -18.84 31.59
N LYS A 155 -24.07 -17.95 30.62
CA LYS A 155 -25.41 -17.34 30.46
C LYS A 155 -26.50 -18.39 30.16
N GLY A 156 -26.17 -19.42 29.38
CA GLY A 156 -27.10 -20.51 29.06
C GLY A 156 -27.46 -21.38 30.28
N ARG A 157 -26.55 -21.50 31.25
CA ARG A 157 -26.82 -22.20 32.53
C ARG A 157 -27.66 -21.39 33.51
N VAL A 158 -27.62 -20.07 33.46
CA VAL A 158 -28.41 -19.18 34.34
C VAL A 158 -29.87 -19.03 33.85
N ARG A 159 -30.14 -19.31 32.58
CA ARG A 159 -31.47 -19.20 31.96
C ARG A 159 -32.26 -20.53 31.90
N ARG A 160 -31.68 -21.64 32.34
CA ARG A 160 -32.37 -22.93 32.50
C ARG A 160 -32.64 -23.16 33.98
#